data_AF-B4IRV2-F1
#
_entry.id   AF-B4IRV2-F1
#
_cell.length_a   1.000
_cell.length_b   1.000
_cell.length_c   1.000
_cell.angle_alpha   90.00
_cell.angle_beta   90.00
_cell.angle_gamma   90.00
#
_symmetry.space_group_name_H-M   'P 1'
#
loop_
_entity.id
_entity.type
_entity.pdbx_description
1 polymer ?
#
loop_
_entity_poly.entity_id
_entity_poly.type
_entity_poly.pdbx_seq_one_letter_code
_entity_poly.pdbx_strand_id
1 'polypeptide(L)'
;YRLKVSPLRPRRAQHESAKDGGVQPPYEQLPSFLDQADPLGPLGHLNGSAGALGALGHNDSRRSRGSECRMETCFDFTRCYEQFLVYVYPPEPLNSLGAAPPTSANYQKILTAIQESRYHTSDPSAACLFVLGMDTLDRDSLSEDYVRNVPSRLARLPHWNNGRNHIIFNLYSGTWPDYAENSLGFDAGHAILAKASMSVLQVRHGFDVSIPLFHKQFPLRAGATGSVQSNNFPANKKYLLAFKGKR
;
A
#
# COMPACT_ATOMS: atom_id res chain seq x y z
N TYR A 1 -66.50 -19.71 14.34
CA TYR A 1 -66.04 -19.17 13.04
C TYR A 1 -64.51 -18.99 13.14
N ARG A 2 -63.68 -19.95 12.69
CA ARG A 2 -62.96 -20.00 11.37
C ARG A 2 -62.29 -18.63 11.05
N LEU A 3 -60.99 -18.46 10.80
CA LEU A 3 -59.90 -19.33 10.31
C LEU A 3 -58.50 -18.79 10.72
N LYS A 4 -57.53 -19.70 10.83
CA LYS A 4 -56.06 -19.46 10.81
C LYS A 4 -55.59 -19.08 9.40
N VAL A 5 -54.62 -18.16 9.26
CA VAL A 5 -53.61 -18.18 8.17
C VAL A 5 -52.30 -17.50 8.65
N SER A 6 -51.17 -18.18 8.46
CA SER A 6 -49.79 -17.69 8.67
C SER A 6 -49.22 -17.05 7.40
N PRO A 7 -48.27 -16.08 7.47
CA PRO A 7 -47.56 -15.62 6.28
C PRO A 7 -46.36 -16.50 5.93
N LEU A 8 -46.15 -16.64 4.62
CA LEU A 8 -45.29 -17.58 3.91
C LEU A 8 -43.80 -17.17 3.90
N ARG A 9 -42.91 -18.17 3.97
CA ARG A 9 -41.48 -18.10 3.62
C ARG A 9 -41.30 -17.89 2.10
N PRO A 10 -40.35 -17.06 1.64
CA PRO A 10 -39.94 -17.07 0.25
C PRO A 10 -39.12 -18.33 -0.09
N ARG A 11 -39.46 -18.94 -1.23
CA ARG A 11 -38.79 -20.13 -1.80
C ARG A 11 -37.43 -19.78 -2.40
N ARG A 12 -36.50 -20.69 -2.16
CA ARG A 12 -35.20 -20.93 -2.80
C ARG A 12 -35.35 -21.00 -4.33
N ALA A 13 -34.66 -20.12 -5.05
CA ALA A 13 -34.41 -20.30 -6.48
C ALA A 13 -33.24 -21.28 -6.66
N GLN A 14 -33.52 -22.43 -7.27
CA GLN A 14 -32.54 -23.31 -7.88
C GLN A 14 -32.26 -22.77 -9.28
N HIS A 15 -30.98 -22.67 -9.67
CA HIS A 15 -30.61 -22.67 -11.09
C HIS A 15 -29.45 -23.64 -11.31
N GLU A 16 -29.53 -24.29 -12.44
CA GLU A 16 -28.96 -25.57 -12.83
C GLU A 16 -27.43 -25.66 -12.88
N SER A 17 -26.95 -26.89 -12.60
CA SER A 17 -25.63 -27.36 -13.05
C SER A 17 -25.62 -27.54 -14.56
N ALA A 18 -24.72 -26.85 -15.25
CA ALA A 18 -24.22 -27.29 -16.54
C ALA A 18 -22.92 -28.07 -16.31
N LYS A 19 -22.99 -29.39 -16.50
CA LYS A 19 -21.82 -30.22 -16.82
C LYS A 19 -21.48 -29.90 -18.27
N ASP A 20 -20.27 -29.41 -18.52
CA ASP A 20 -19.65 -29.57 -19.82
C ASP A 20 -18.20 -30.00 -19.65
N GLY A 21 -17.86 -31.12 -20.29
CA GLY A 21 -16.53 -31.69 -20.29
C GLY A 21 -15.69 -30.96 -21.33
N GLY A 22 -14.80 -30.09 -20.88
CA GLY A 22 -13.82 -29.41 -21.72
C GLY A 22 -12.41 -29.72 -21.25
N VAL A 23 -11.65 -30.39 -22.13
CA VAL A 23 -10.21 -30.67 -22.00
C VAL A 23 -9.45 -29.36 -21.72
N GLN A 24 -8.58 -29.35 -20.70
CA GLN A 24 -7.68 -28.22 -20.43
C GLN A 24 -6.63 -28.12 -21.55
N PRO A 25 -6.45 -26.96 -22.22
CA PRO A 25 -5.32 -26.78 -23.13
C PRO A 25 -4.02 -26.60 -22.31
N PRO A 26 -2.85 -26.92 -22.87
CA PRO A 26 -1.58 -26.79 -22.16
C PRO A 26 -1.32 -25.32 -21.85
N TYR A 27 -0.71 -25.06 -20.70
CA TYR A 27 -0.25 -23.76 -20.27
C TYR A 27 0.87 -23.28 -21.22
N GLU A 28 0.49 -22.72 -22.37
CA GLU A 28 1.42 -22.02 -23.25
C GLU A 28 1.92 -20.76 -22.54
N GLN A 29 3.24 -20.60 -22.60
CA GLN A 29 4.03 -19.64 -21.85
C GLN A 29 3.55 -18.21 -22.14
N LEU A 30 3.20 -17.47 -21.09
CA LEU A 30 2.95 -16.04 -21.16
C LEU A 30 4.22 -15.33 -21.69
N PRO A 31 4.13 -14.51 -22.76
CA PRO A 31 5.30 -13.83 -23.30
C PRO A 31 5.92 -12.88 -22.28
N SER A 32 7.23 -12.99 -22.06
CA SER A 32 8.02 -12.01 -21.33
C SER A 32 8.09 -10.72 -22.15
N PHE A 33 7.33 -9.70 -21.77
CA PHE A 33 7.32 -8.38 -22.42
C PHE A 33 8.54 -7.52 -22.01
N LEU A 34 9.73 -8.09 -22.10
CA LEU A 34 11.00 -7.39 -21.94
C LEU A 34 11.98 -7.94 -22.97
N ASP A 35 11.75 -7.60 -24.24
CA ASP A 35 12.85 -7.37 -25.17
C ASP A 35 12.37 -6.54 -26.36
N GLN A 36 12.38 -5.22 -26.20
CA GLN A 36 12.38 -4.29 -27.32
C GLN A 36 13.09 -3.01 -26.87
N ALA A 37 14.42 -3.06 -26.98
CA ALA A 37 15.24 -1.87 -27.03
C ALA A 37 14.96 -1.17 -28.37
N ASP A 38 14.21 -0.07 -28.34
CA ASP A 38 14.15 0.85 -29.47
C ASP A 38 15.45 1.68 -29.53
N PRO A 39 16.14 1.76 -30.68
CA PRO A 39 17.34 2.57 -30.81
C PRO A 39 16.99 4.06 -30.91
N LEU A 40 17.59 4.86 -30.02
CA LEU A 40 17.57 6.32 -30.08
C LEU A 40 18.22 6.81 -31.39
N GLY A 41 17.46 7.51 -32.22
CA GLY A 41 17.98 8.28 -33.37
C GLY A 41 18.58 9.63 -32.93
N PRO A 42 19.51 10.24 -33.69
CA PRO A 42 20.28 11.40 -33.24
C PRO A 42 19.48 12.71 -33.31
N LEU A 43 19.62 13.54 -32.27
CA LEU A 43 19.09 14.90 -32.20
C LEU A 43 19.84 15.83 -33.17
N GLY A 44 19.08 16.53 -34.02
CA GLY A 44 19.58 17.58 -34.90
C GLY A 44 19.94 18.87 -34.15
N HIS A 45 21.08 19.43 -34.55
CA HIS A 45 21.61 20.74 -34.17
C HIS A 45 20.65 21.89 -34.51
N LEU A 46 20.39 22.78 -33.54
CA LEU A 46 20.02 24.18 -33.81
C LEU A 46 20.82 25.10 -32.86
N ASN A 47 21.67 25.92 -33.47
CA ASN A 47 22.37 27.06 -32.85
C ASN A 47 21.42 28.26 -32.75
N GLY A 48 21.47 29.00 -31.64
CA GLY A 48 20.76 30.29 -31.52
C GLY A 48 20.98 31.02 -30.20
N SER A 49 21.98 31.92 -30.20
CA SER A 49 22.10 33.20 -29.48
C SER A 49 21.82 33.33 -27.97
N ALA A 50 22.84 33.86 -27.29
CA ALA A 50 22.85 34.35 -25.91
C ALA A 50 21.85 35.49 -25.64
N GLY A 51 21.24 35.44 -24.45
CA GLY A 51 20.50 36.53 -23.83
C GLY A 51 20.37 36.26 -22.33
N ALA A 52 21.15 36.97 -21.53
CA ALA A 52 21.24 36.83 -20.08
C ALA A 52 20.02 37.44 -19.38
N LEU A 53 19.36 36.72 -18.47
CA LEU A 53 18.61 37.27 -17.36
C LEU A 53 18.46 36.25 -16.21
N GLY A 54 18.82 36.67 -14.99
CA GLY A 54 18.07 36.33 -13.79
C GLY A 54 18.46 35.05 -13.06
N ALA A 55 19.25 35.22 -12.01
CA ALA A 55 19.46 34.23 -10.95
C ALA A 55 18.12 33.80 -10.32
N LEU A 56 17.80 32.51 -10.46
CA LEU A 56 16.97 31.77 -9.53
C LEU A 56 17.63 30.40 -9.34
N GLY A 57 18.58 30.35 -8.41
CA GLY A 57 19.00 29.10 -7.79
C GLY A 57 17.84 28.54 -6.97
N HIS A 58 16.87 27.92 -7.65
CA HIS A 58 15.97 26.99 -6.98
C HIS A 58 16.80 25.77 -6.63
N ASN A 59 16.95 25.58 -5.33
CA ASN A 59 17.66 24.48 -4.72
C ASN A 59 16.94 23.17 -5.08
N ASP A 60 17.26 22.60 -6.25
CA ASP A 60 16.79 21.30 -6.76
C ASP A 60 17.50 20.14 -6.04
N SER A 61 17.66 20.26 -4.72
CA SER A 61 18.22 19.24 -3.83
C SER A 61 17.15 18.29 -3.26
N ARG A 62 15.90 18.43 -3.71
CA ARG A 62 14.79 17.53 -3.34
C ARG A 62 14.46 16.46 -4.39
N ARG A 63 15.14 16.46 -5.54
CA ARG A 63 14.85 15.55 -6.65
C ARG A 63 15.67 14.26 -6.67
N SER A 64 16.38 13.93 -5.58
CA SER A 64 17.22 12.72 -5.50
C SER A 64 17.41 12.17 -4.08
N ARG A 65 16.38 12.18 -3.22
CA ARG A 65 16.44 11.42 -1.95
C ARG A 65 15.75 10.05 -2.02
N GLY A 66 14.90 9.85 -3.03
CA GLY A 66 14.26 8.56 -3.29
C GLY A 66 15.19 7.50 -3.90
N SER A 67 16.30 7.91 -4.52
CA SER A 67 17.29 7.03 -5.17
C SER A 67 18.35 6.46 -4.22
N GLU A 68 18.42 6.93 -2.97
CA GLU A 68 19.46 6.51 -2.00
C GLU A 68 18.95 5.52 -0.94
N CYS A 69 17.62 5.38 -0.78
CA CYS A 69 17.09 4.40 0.16
C CYS A 69 17.02 3.00 -0.43
N ARG A 70 17.81 2.12 0.18
CA ARG A 70 17.79 0.68 -0.03
C ARG A 70 17.62 0.00 1.33
N MET A 71 17.41 -1.31 1.33
CA MET A 71 17.26 -2.05 2.59
C MET A 71 18.50 -1.88 3.47
N GLU A 72 19.69 -1.98 2.89
CA GLU A 72 20.96 -1.82 3.59
C GLU A 72 21.22 -0.42 4.15
N THR A 73 20.64 0.64 3.58
CA THR A 73 20.91 2.03 4.02
C THR A 73 19.81 2.59 4.92
N CYS A 74 18.56 2.25 4.65
CA CYS A 74 17.38 2.88 5.25
C CYS A 74 16.60 1.97 6.19
N PHE A 75 16.95 0.69 6.29
CA PHE A 75 16.37 -0.26 7.22
C PHE A 75 17.39 -0.66 8.29
N ASP A 76 16.95 -0.80 9.53
CA ASP A 76 17.75 -1.35 10.62
C ASP A 76 17.37 -2.81 10.86
N PHE A 77 18.23 -3.71 10.37
CA PHE A 77 18.06 -5.16 10.53
C PHE A 77 18.28 -5.64 11.96
N THR A 78 18.99 -4.87 12.81
CA THR A 78 19.35 -5.31 14.16
C THR A 78 18.11 -5.54 15.03
N ARG A 79 17.03 -4.80 14.76
CA ARG A 79 15.74 -4.92 15.43
C ARG A 79 14.95 -6.18 15.06
N CYS A 80 15.41 -6.94 14.08
CA CYS A 80 14.63 -8.01 13.45
C CYS A 80 15.29 -9.39 13.55
N TYR A 81 16.46 -9.51 14.20
CA TYR A 81 17.20 -10.77 14.25
C TYR A 81 16.58 -11.80 15.20
N GLU A 82 16.16 -11.39 16.39
CA GLU A 82 15.58 -12.32 17.38
C GLU A 82 14.15 -12.71 17.02
N GLN A 83 13.33 -11.71 16.71
CA GLN A 83 11.92 -11.88 16.43
C GLN A 83 11.42 -10.79 15.50
N PHE A 84 10.48 -11.15 14.65
CA PHE A 84 9.86 -10.23 13.71
C PHE A 84 8.51 -9.78 14.27
N LEU A 85 8.52 -8.71 15.06
CA LEU A 85 7.32 -8.12 15.65
C LEU A 85 7.00 -6.76 15.03
N VAL A 86 5.72 -6.42 15.00
CA VAL A 86 5.16 -5.21 14.42
C VAL A 86 4.41 -4.44 15.50
N TYR A 87 4.85 -3.22 15.75
CA TYR A 87 4.16 -2.29 16.64
C TYR A 87 3.24 -1.38 15.82
N VAL A 88 2.00 -1.23 16.28
CA VAL A 88 1.04 -0.28 15.72
C VAL A 88 0.94 0.90 16.67
N TYR A 89 1.21 2.11 16.19
CA TYR A 89 1.03 3.30 17.02
C TYR A 89 -0.44 3.41 17.46
N PRO A 90 -0.69 3.84 18.71
CA PRO A 90 -2.05 4.07 19.16
C PRO A 90 -2.73 5.14 18.29
N PRO A 91 -4.07 5.09 18.15
CA PRO A 91 -4.82 6.15 17.50
C PRO A 91 -4.50 7.50 18.14
N GLU A 92 -4.48 8.55 17.32
CA GLU A 92 -4.24 9.89 17.84
C GLU A 92 -5.36 10.33 18.80
N PRO A 93 -5.02 11.14 19.82
CA PRO A 93 -6.01 11.67 20.75
C PRO A 93 -7.00 12.57 20.04
N LEU A 94 -8.15 12.79 20.69
CA LEU A 94 -9.19 13.69 20.23
C LEU A 94 -8.61 15.09 19.99
N ASN A 95 -9.05 15.73 18.90
CA ASN A 95 -8.71 17.12 18.62
C ASN A 95 -9.39 18.07 19.64
N SER A 96 -9.12 19.38 19.53
CA SER A 96 -9.71 20.40 20.42
C SER A 96 -11.25 20.47 20.38
N LEU A 97 -11.88 19.85 19.39
CA LEU A 97 -13.33 19.74 19.25
C LEU A 97 -13.88 18.41 19.78
N GLY A 98 -13.05 17.57 20.41
CA GLY A 98 -13.45 16.27 20.94
C GLY A 98 -13.68 15.20 19.87
N ALA A 99 -13.16 15.37 18.65
CA ALA A 99 -13.30 14.42 17.55
C ALA A 99 -11.97 13.70 17.26
N ALA A 100 -12.03 12.39 17.03
CA ALA A 100 -10.89 11.61 16.56
C ALA A 100 -10.60 11.95 15.08
N PRO A 101 -9.35 11.83 14.63
CA PRO A 101 -9.05 11.94 13.20
C PRO A 101 -9.84 10.91 12.37
N PRO A 102 -10.21 11.25 11.12
CA PRO A 102 -10.87 10.30 10.24
C PRO A 102 -9.97 9.08 10.02
N THR A 103 -10.56 7.89 10.05
CA THR A 103 -9.90 6.64 9.73
C THR A 103 -10.84 5.81 8.86
N SER A 104 -10.42 5.50 7.63
CA SER A 104 -11.22 4.74 6.68
C SER A 104 -11.43 3.30 7.16
N ALA A 105 -12.54 2.70 6.72
CA ALA A 105 -12.84 1.29 7.00
C ALA A 105 -11.75 0.33 6.49
N ASN A 106 -11.02 0.71 5.43
CA ASN A 106 -9.93 -0.11 4.90
C ASN A 106 -8.68 -0.02 5.78
N TYR A 107 -8.34 1.16 6.27
CA TYR A 107 -7.18 1.29 7.15
C TYR A 107 -7.42 0.57 8.48
N GLN A 108 -8.63 0.68 9.03
CA GLN A 108 -9.03 -0.10 10.21
C GLN A 108 -8.82 -1.60 9.99
N LYS A 109 -9.22 -2.15 8.83
CA LYS A 109 -8.97 -3.57 8.51
C LYS A 109 -7.49 -3.91 8.47
N ILE A 110 -6.64 -3.05 7.92
CA ILE A 110 -5.17 -3.26 7.91
C ILE A 110 -4.65 -3.32 9.35
N LEU A 111 -5.02 -2.35 10.19
CA LEU A 111 -4.60 -2.32 11.59
C LEU A 111 -5.09 -3.56 12.35
N THR A 112 -6.37 -3.92 12.20
CA THR A 112 -6.94 -5.13 12.81
C THR A 112 -6.23 -6.41 12.35
N ALA A 113 -5.96 -6.55 11.05
CA ALA A 113 -5.25 -7.72 10.52
C ALA A 113 -3.85 -7.87 11.13
N ILE A 114 -3.13 -6.76 11.34
CA ILE A 114 -1.82 -6.76 11.99
C ILE A 114 -1.97 -7.11 13.47
N GLN A 115 -2.86 -6.42 14.19
CA GLN A 115 -3.06 -6.57 15.64
C GLN A 115 -3.54 -7.97 16.05
N GLU A 116 -4.36 -8.62 15.22
CA GLU A 116 -4.83 -9.99 15.45
C GLU A 116 -3.81 -11.06 15.03
N SER A 117 -2.70 -10.67 14.38
CA SER A 117 -1.67 -11.60 13.95
C SER A 117 -0.69 -11.93 15.07
N ARG A 118 0.00 -13.07 14.94
CA ARG A 118 1.13 -13.47 15.80
C ARG A 118 2.33 -12.51 15.74
N TYR A 119 2.34 -11.57 14.81
CA TYR A 119 3.44 -10.62 14.64
C TYR A 119 3.22 -9.35 15.45
N HIS A 120 2.03 -9.10 16.00
CA HIS A 120 1.78 -7.87 16.77
C HIS A 120 2.51 -7.85 18.12
N THR A 121 3.00 -6.67 18.50
CA THR A 121 3.48 -6.37 19.85
C THR A 121 2.94 -5.03 20.34
N SER A 122 2.62 -4.94 21.63
CA SER A 122 2.31 -3.67 22.31
C SER A 122 3.55 -2.95 22.84
N ASP A 123 4.71 -3.63 22.84
CA ASP A 123 5.98 -3.06 23.29
C ASP A 123 6.80 -2.57 22.07
N PRO A 124 7.00 -1.24 21.91
CA PRO A 124 7.78 -0.69 20.80
C PRO A 124 9.27 -1.04 20.89
N SER A 125 9.80 -1.43 22.05
CA SER A 125 11.21 -1.82 22.20
C SER A 125 11.50 -3.17 21.54
N ALA A 126 10.54 -4.09 21.59
CA ALA A 126 10.61 -5.41 20.95
C ALA A 126 10.27 -5.40 19.45
N ALA A 127 9.83 -4.27 18.90
CA ALA A 127 9.32 -4.19 17.53
C ALA A 127 10.45 -4.12 16.48
N CYS A 128 10.33 -4.95 15.46
CA CYS A 128 11.12 -4.88 14.22
C CYS A 128 10.55 -3.80 13.28
N LEU A 129 9.23 -3.74 13.13
CA LEU A 129 8.53 -2.79 12.26
C LEU A 129 7.53 -1.93 13.01
N PHE A 130 7.27 -0.74 12.45
CA PHE A 130 6.31 0.22 12.97
C PHE A 130 5.26 0.57 11.92
N VAL A 131 3.99 0.60 12.32
CA VAL A 131 2.86 0.99 11.47
C VAL A 131 2.11 2.15 12.12
N LEU A 132 1.81 3.17 11.33
CA LEU A 132 1.15 4.38 11.80
C LEU A 132 -0.27 4.08 12.32
N GLY A 133 -0.68 4.74 13.39
CA GLY A 133 -2.06 4.69 13.89
C GLY A 133 -3.01 5.61 13.11
N MET A 134 -2.47 6.46 12.23
CA MET A 134 -3.23 7.41 11.41
C MET A 134 -3.35 6.93 9.96
N ASP A 135 -4.50 7.18 9.36
CA ASP A 135 -4.78 6.77 7.98
C ASP A 135 -3.95 7.57 6.98
N THR A 136 -3.30 6.85 6.05
CA THR A 136 -2.52 7.40 4.95
C THR A 136 -2.90 6.80 3.60
N LEU A 137 -3.97 5.97 3.55
CA LEU A 137 -4.39 5.25 2.36
C LEU A 137 -4.85 6.17 1.24
N ASP A 138 -5.45 7.30 1.59
CA ASP A 138 -5.95 8.27 0.64
C ASP A 138 -5.26 9.61 0.82
N ARG A 139 -4.49 9.99 -0.20
CA ARG A 139 -3.77 11.26 -0.25
C ARG A 139 -4.41 12.25 -1.22
N ASP A 140 -5.63 11.99 -1.68
CA ASP A 140 -6.46 12.98 -2.36
C ASP A 140 -7.05 13.97 -1.35
N SER A 141 -6.75 15.25 -1.50
CA SER A 141 -7.24 16.32 -0.62
C SER A 141 -8.76 16.51 -0.62
N LEU A 142 -9.45 15.97 -1.63
CA LEU A 142 -10.91 16.00 -1.77
C LEU A 142 -11.60 14.81 -1.08
N SER A 143 -10.85 13.79 -0.69
CA SER A 143 -11.40 12.61 -0.02
C SER A 143 -11.84 12.92 1.41
N GLU A 144 -12.95 12.33 1.83
CA GLU A 144 -13.41 12.37 3.23
C GLU A 144 -12.44 11.64 4.17
N ASP A 145 -11.67 10.68 3.65
CA ASP A 145 -10.66 9.94 4.39
C ASP A 145 -9.30 10.67 4.44
N TYR A 146 -9.19 11.87 3.85
CA TYR A 146 -7.94 12.61 3.78
C TYR A 146 -7.49 13.14 5.15
N VAL A 147 -6.44 12.53 5.69
CA VAL A 147 -5.80 13.01 6.93
C VAL A 147 -4.91 14.22 6.65
N ARG A 148 -5.20 15.34 7.32
CA ARG A 148 -4.46 16.61 7.21
C ARG A 148 -3.29 16.69 8.20
N ASN A 149 -2.31 17.54 7.88
CA ASN A 149 -1.18 17.87 8.76
C ASN A 149 -0.32 16.65 9.16
N VAL A 150 -0.21 15.65 8.28
CA VAL A 150 0.60 14.44 8.50
C VAL A 150 2.03 14.77 8.96
N PRO A 151 2.77 15.75 8.38
CA PRO A 151 4.12 16.08 8.86
C PRO A 151 4.17 16.44 10.35
N SER A 152 3.25 17.27 10.83
CA SER A 152 3.17 17.67 12.23
C SER A 152 2.77 16.51 13.14
N ARG A 153 1.99 15.54 12.62
CA ARG A 153 1.60 14.32 13.35
C ARG A 153 2.79 13.37 13.49
N LEU A 154 3.52 13.13 12.40
CA LEU A 154 4.75 12.31 12.40
C LEU A 154 5.79 12.84 13.39
N ALA A 155 5.98 14.17 13.44
CA ALA A 155 6.94 14.80 14.34
C ALA A 155 6.64 14.58 15.84
N ARG A 156 5.39 14.20 16.19
CA ARG A 156 5.01 13.89 17.58
C ARG A 156 5.15 12.42 17.93
N LEU A 157 5.41 11.54 16.96
CA LEU A 157 5.54 10.12 17.22
C LEU A 157 6.91 9.85 17.87
N PRO A 158 6.95 9.21 19.06
CA PRO A 158 8.17 9.03 19.83
C PRO A 158 9.23 8.17 19.12
N HIS A 159 8.81 7.28 18.21
CA HIS A 159 9.71 6.35 17.54
C HIS A 159 9.83 6.59 16.03
N TRP A 160 9.34 7.72 15.49
CA TRP A 160 9.31 7.94 14.03
C TRP A 160 10.65 7.71 13.35
N ASN A 161 11.75 8.13 13.98
CA ASN A 161 13.13 7.88 13.52
C ASN A 161 13.34 8.15 12.02
N ASN A 162 12.82 9.29 11.55
CA ASN A 162 12.85 9.67 10.13
C ASN A 162 12.32 8.56 9.19
N GLY A 163 11.33 7.77 9.62
CA GLY A 163 10.73 6.68 8.87
C GLY A 163 11.48 5.35 8.90
N ARG A 164 12.66 5.25 9.52
CA ARG A 164 13.43 3.99 9.57
C ARG A 164 12.60 2.89 10.24
N ASN A 165 12.49 1.73 9.60
CA ASN A 165 11.65 0.59 10.00
C ASN A 165 10.13 0.86 10.04
N HIS A 166 9.66 1.97 9.45
CA HIS A 166 8.23 2.26 9.35
C HIS A 166 7.66 1.77 8.02
N ILE A 167 6.40 1.35 8.02
CA ILE A 167 5.62 1.08 6.81
C ILE A 167 4.50 2.11 6.70
N ILE A 168 4.42 2.75 5.53
CA ILE A 168 3.31 3.63 5.15
C ILE A 168 2.50 2.93 4.07
N PHE A 169 1.18 2.89 4.27
CA PHE A 169 0.24 2.32 3.30
C PHE A 169 -0.39 3.43 2.46
N ASN A 170 -0.44 3.25 1.15
CA ASN A 170 -1.14 4.17 0.25
C ASN A 170 -1.90 3.39 -0.83
N LEU A 171 -3.21 3.60 -0.95
CA LEU A 171 -4.04 2.96 -1.96
C LEU A 171 -4.49 3.94 -3.06
N TYR A 172 -4.67 5.21 -2.73
CA TYR A 172 -5.25 6.22 -3.62
C TYR A 172 -4.28 7.41 -3.75
N SER A 173 -3.76 7.60 -4.95
CA SER A 173 -2.80 8.67 -5.27
C SER A 173 -3.47 9.87 -5.94
N GLY A 174 -4.68 10.23 -5.54
CA GLY A 174 -5.46 11.33 -6.14
C GLY A 174 -6.58 10.86 -7.08
N THR A 175 -7.34 11.84 -7.56
CA THR A 175 -8.44 11.68 -8.51
C THR A 175 -8.14 12.44 -9.80
N TRP A 176 -8.66 11.96 -10.92
CA TRP A 176 -8.54 12.65 -12.21
C TRP A 176 -9.05 14.10 -12.13
N PRO A 177 -8.39 15.06 -12.80
CA PRO A 177 -7.19 14.91 -13.64
C PRO A 177 -5.86 14.93 -12.86
N ASP A 178 -5.91 15.19 -11.55
CA ASP A 178 -4.75 15.58 -10.74
C ASP A 178 -4.21 14.43 -9.88
N TYR A 179 -3.79 13.34 -10.52
CA TYR A 179 -3.15 12.23 -9.81
C TYR A 179 -1.77 12.67 -9.24
N ALA A 180 -1.63 12.56 -7.93
CA ALA A 180 -0.37 12.71 -7.20
C ALA A 180 0.42 11.38 -7.17
N GLU A 181 0.71 10.80 -8.33
CA GLU A 181 1.40 9.50 -8.43
C GLU A 181 2.77 9.52 -7.74
N ASN A 182 3.45 10.67 -7.78
CA ASN A 182 4.84 10.80 -7.39
C ASN A 182 5.03 11.34 -5.96
N SER A 183 3.94 11.61 -5.24
CA SER A 183 3.99 12.29 -3.94
C SER A 183 2.93 11.76 -2.99
N LEU A 184 3.30 11.56 -1.72
CA LEU A 184 2.34 11.31 -0.64
C LEU A 184 1.74 12.61 -0.07
N GLY A 185 2.23 13.78 -0.51
CA GLY A 185 1.90 15.06 0.11
C GLY A 185 2.61 15.30 1.45
N PHE A 186 3.59 14.48 1.80
CA PHE A 186 4.50 14.65 2.94
C PHE A 186 5.79 13.85 2.73
N ASP A 187 6.83 14.16 3.51
CA ASP A 187 8.10 13.42 3.48
C ASP A 187 8.00 12.15 4.33
N ALA A 188 8.13 10.99 3.69
CA ALA A 188 8.12 9.68 4.34
C ALA A 188 9.50 9.28 4.90
N GLY A 189 10.55 10.05 4.61
CA GLY A 189 11.92 9.75 5.00
C GLY A 189 12.36 8.37 4.51
N HIS A 190 12.75 7.53 5.46
CA HIS A 190 13.23 6.16 5.26
C HIS A 190 12.12 5.10 5.39
N ALA A 191 10.85 5.48 5.43
CA ALA A 191 9.76 4.51 5.54
C ALA A 191 9.61 3.70 4.26
N ILE A 192 9.30 2.41 4.42
CA ILE A 192 8.87 1.51 3.35
C ILE A 192 7.49 1.96 2.88
N LEU A 193 7.29 2.09 1.58
CA LEU A 193 5.99 2.39 0.98
C LEU A 193 5.33 1.09 0.52
N ALA A 194 4.24 0.73 1.20
CA ALA A 194 3.32 -0.30 0.76
C ALA A 194 2.21 0.37 -0.06
N LYS A 195 2.37 0.42 -1.38
CA LYS A 195 1.53 1.27 -2.24
C LYS A 195 0.90 0.52 -3.42
N ALA A 196 -0.38 0.84 -3.67
CA ALA A 196 -1.08 0.44 -4.89
C ALA A 196 -0.75 1.37 -6.05
N SER A 197 -0.82 0.84 -7.28
CA SER A 197 -0.49 1.59 -8.50
C SER A 197 0.88 2.24 -8.46
N MET A 198 1.87 1.52 -7.93
CA MET A 198 3.25 1.99 -7.86
C MET A 198 3.87 2.05 -9.26
N SER A 199 4.44 3.20 -9.64
CA SER A 199 5.19 3.32 -10.88
C SER A 199 6.50 2.54 -10.81
N VAL A 200 6.79 1.76 -11.86
CA VAL A 200 8.05 1.01 -11.99
C VAL A 200 9.28 1.92 -12.02
N LEU A 201 9.10 3.19 -12.39
CA LEU A 201 10.17 4.19 -12.40
C LEU A 201 10.46 4.77 -11.01
N GLN A 202 9.57 4.54 -10.03
CA GLN A 202 9.65 5.16 -8.71
C GLN A 202 9.77 4.17 -7.57
N VAL A 203 9.35 2.93 -7.77
CA VAL A 203 9.46 1.89 -6.74
C VAL A 203 10.92 1.68 -6.37
N ARG A 204 11.24 1.74 -5.07
CA ARG A 204 12.58 1.36 -4.59
C ARG A 204 12.64 -0.16 -4.53
N HIS A 205 13.16 -0.77 -5.59
CA HIS A 205 13.24 -2.24 -5.69
C HIS A 205 13.95 -2.87 -4.50
N GLY A 206 13.35 -3.92 -3.95
CA GLY A 206 13.85 -4.61 -2.75
C GLY A 206 13.53 -3.88 -1.44
N PHE A 207 12.96 -2.68 -1.48
CA PHE A 207 12.64 -1.86 -0.30
C PHE A 207 11.13 -1.60 -0.18
N ASP A 208 10.53 -1.02 -1.23
CA ASP A 208 9.10 -0.76 -1.29
C ASP A 208 8.30 -2.01 -1.68
N VAL A 209 7.03 -2.02 -1.28
CA VAL A 209 6.12 -3.15 -1.51
C VAL A 209 4.95 -2.71 -2.39
N SER A 210 4.80 -3.34 -3.54
CA SER A 210 3.58 -3.16 -4.34
C SER A 210 2.46 -4.03 -3.76
N ILE A 211 1.34 -3.38 -3.43
CA ILE A 211 0.14 -4.05 -2.90
C ILE A 211 -1.05 -3.83 -3.85
N PRO A 212 -2.04 -4.74 -3.88
CA PRO A 212 -3.22 -4.53 -4.71
C PRO A 212 -4.12 -3.44 -4.11
N LEU A 213 -4.95 -2.84 -4.96
CA LEU A 213 -5.99 -1.92 -4.53
C LEU A 213 -7.15 -2.69 -3.90
N PHE A 214 -7.47 -2.38 -2.64
CA PHE A 214 -8.60 -2.99 -1.93
C PHE A 214 -9.78 -2.02 -1.85
N HIS A 215 -10.91 -2.41 -2.43
CA HIS A 215 -12.17 -1.69 -2.28
C HIS A 215 -12.72 -1.77 -0.84
N LYS A 216 -13.41 -0.70 -0.39
CA LYS A 216 -13.98 -0.57 0.97
C LYS A 216 -14.92 -1.72 1.36
N GLN A 217 -15.53 -2.37 0.38
CA GLN A 217 -16.51 -3.44 0.57
C GLN A 217 -15.87 -4.82 0.80
N PHE A 218 -14.57 -5.00 0.53
CA PHE A 218 -13.95 -6.30 0.78
C PHE A 218 -13.94 -6.60 2.28
N PRO A 219 -14.38 -7.80 2.71
CA PRO A 219 -14.35 -8.16 4.12
C PRO A 219 -12.90 -8.34 4.59
N LEU A 220 -12.66 -8.20 5.90
CA LEU A 220 -11.34 -8.42 6.51
C LEU A 220 -10.81 -9.83 6.23
N ARG A 221 -11.70 -10.82 6.30
CA ARG A 221 -11.42 -12.22 5.97
C ARG A 221 -12.52 -12.70 5.02
N ALA A 222 -12.13 -13.25 3.88
CA ALA A 222 -13.04 -13.79 2.88
C ALA A 222 -12.58 -15.20 2.46
N GLY A 223 -13.55 -16.04 2.10
CA GLY A 223 -13.29 -17.41 1.67
C GLY A 223 -13.06 -18.39 2.82
N ALA A 224 -12.94 -19.67 2.47
CA ALA A 224 -12.50 -20.70 3.41
C ALA A 224 -11.04 -20.42 3.83
N THR A 225 -10.66 -20.82 5.04
CA THR A 225 -9.25 -20.85 5.43
C THR A 225 -8.48 -21.61 4.36
N GLY A 226 -7.48 -20.97 3.75
CA GLY A 226 -6.64 -21.62 2.75
C GLY A 226 -6.05 -22.91 3.31
N SER A 227 -5.72 -23.88 2.46
CA SER A 227 -5.17 -25.18 2.88
C SER A 227 -3.72 -25.11 3.41
N VAL A 228 -3.22 -23.91 3.73
CA VAL A 228 -1.88 -23.70 4.25
C VAL A 228 -1.88 -24.13 5.72
N GLN A 229 -1.58 -25.42 5.92
CA GLN A 229 -1.51 -26.08 7.23
C GLN A 229 -0.24 -25.69 8.00
N SER A 230 0.83 -25.29 7.31
CA SER A 230 2.10 -24.85 7.90
C SER A 230 2.72 -23.71 7.11
N ASN A 231 3.40 -22.81 7.83
CA ASN A 231 4.17 -21.74 7.23
C ASN A 231 5.53 -22.30 6.78
N ASN A 232 5.62 -22.82 5.55
CA ASN A 232 6.88 -23.29 4.96
C ASN A 232 7.77 -22.10 4.58
N PHE A 233 8.19 -21.30 5.56
CA PHE A 233 9.15 -20.22 5.37
C PHE A 233 10.57 -20.73 5.63
N PRO A 234 11.54 -20.45 4.73
CA PRO A 234 11.38 -19.72 3.47
C PRO A 234 10.89 -20.63 2.33
N ALA A 235 9.80 -20.25 1.66
CA ALA A 235 9.40 -20.86 0.40
C ALA A 235 10.15 -20.17 -0.73
N ASN A 236 10.98 -20.90 -1.49
CA ASN A 236 11.63 -20.39 -2.70
C ASN A 236 10.58 -20.18 -3.81
N LYS A 237 9.82 -19.10 -3.72
CA LYS A 237 8.87 -18.65 -4.76
C LYS A 237 9.30 -17.28 -5.27
N LYS A 238 9.32 -17.10 -6.60
CA LYS A 238 9.60 -15.81 -7.24
C LYS A 238 8.60 -14.72 -6.80
N TYR A 239 7.35 -15.11 -6.57
CA TYR A 239 6.29 -14.21 -6.10
C TYR A 239 5.71 -14.76 -4.79
N LEU A 240 5.70 -13.92 -3.75
CA LEU A 240 5.06 -14.25 -2.48
C LEU A 240 3.53 -14.36 -2.64
N LEU A 241 2.96 -13.47 -3.46
CA LEU A 241 1.53 -13.37 -3.71
C LEU A 241 1.28 -12.72 -5.07
N ALA A 242 0.24 -13.16 -5.77
CA ALA A 242 -0.18 -12.60 -7.05
C ALA A 242 -1.69 -12.35 -7.03
N PHE A 243 -2.12 -11.26 -7.67
CA PHE A 243 -3.52 -10.85 -7.72
C PHE A 243 -3.93 -10.54 -9.15
N LYS A 244 -5.17 -10.87 -9.50
CA LYS A 244 -5.79 -10.47 -10.76
C LYS A 244 -6.51 -9.13 -10.55
N GLY A 245 -6.00 -8.07 -11.16
CA GLY A 245 -6.71 -6.80 -11.24
C GLY A 245 -7.90 -6.89 -12.21
N LYS A 246 -8.92 -6.05 -11.98
CA LYS A 246 -9.99 -5.78 -12.94
C LYS A 246 -9.83 -4.32 -13.37
N ARG A 247 -9.77 -4.08 -14.69
CA ARG A 247 -9.86 -2.73 -15.27
C ARG A 247 -11.32 -2.28 -15.29
#